data_AF-A0A3Q4MBK9-F1
#
_entry.id   AF-A0A3Q4MBK9-F1
#
_cell.length_a   1.000
_cell.length_b   1.000
_cell.length_c   1.000
_cell.angle_alpha   90.00
_cell.angle_beta   90.00
_cell.angle_gamma   90.00
#
_symmetry.space_group_name_H-M   'P 1'
#
loop_
_entity.id
_entity.type
_entity.pdbx_description
1 polymer ?
#
loop_
_entity_poly.entity_id
_entity_poly.type
_entity_poly.pdbx_seq_one_letter_code
_entity_poly.pdbx_strand_id
1 'polypeptide(L)'
;MIWTLKLITLAFLLLLGGQYNTFALQDVTADLFGPGNFGTVAAFGDFNSDKQTDIFTIKEQSDLVIFLADSKPPYFKPKVQAKNILGKDITSVVPGDYDGDSQMDVLLTAKNGPKTEVFIFWGHNQTLGTALIVIYLQIAVTPEVQFYVVFKFFGCFITLASLRTEVCSKALSLTGNMRTPHSNAFIDLDRDFTAGNKASQQPCVQSEFVALRCNVLCMFLADGDGYQDHLLPACLDTSCQRSTIYLAKSGSRDSKWIPVLSDFKRKETIWGFVPDNLSQPPALHLGDYNLDGFPDALVVLQNKSGSGQQAFLLENVPCNSETCHSVGRMFHIHWDQSDLGAIKNAVRATFFDIYEDGILDMLVQSKAEGKQDLRIHALKNNFEADAYFVKVMVLSGLCSNDCPEGPFGVNQPGPYVMYTTVDSNGYLKNASAGQLSQSAYFSLQLPYTVLGLGRSANFLDHLFVGIPRQPGETEIRNKEWTAIIPNSQLIVMPFPHDTPRSWSAKLYLTPSNSVLLTAIALIGVCVFILVIIGILHWQEKKADDREKRQEAHRFHFDAM
;
A
#
# COMPACT_ATOMS: atom_id res chain seq x y z
N MET A 1 -24.38 -52.04 2.10
CA MET A 1 -23.22 -51.41 1.44
C MET A 1 -23.59 -50.41 0.35
N ILE A 2 -24.70 -50.59 -0.39
CA ILE A 2 -25.14 -49.66 -1.46
C ILE A 2 -25.87 -48.42 -0.92
N TRP A 3 -26.54 -48.51 0.23
CA TRP A 3 -27.26 -47.38 0.85
C TRP A 3 -26.34 -46.37 1.53
N THR A 4 -25.22 -46.82 2.09
CA THR A 4 -24.20 -45.95 2.70
C THR A 4 -23.46 -45.12 1.66
N LEU A 5 -23.27 -45.64 0.45
CA LEU A 5 -22.62 -44.93 -0.66
C LEU A 5 -23.49 -43.79 -1.23
N LYS A 6 -24.82 -43.95 -1.20
CA LYS A 6 -25.77 -42.91 -1.64
C LYS A 6 -25.89 -41.75 -0.66
N LEU A 7 -25.75 -42.00 0.64
CA LEU A 7 -25.74 -40.94 1.65
C LEU A 7 -24.45 -40.10 1.61
N ILE A 8 -23.29 -40.73 1.35
CA ILE A 8 -22.01 -40.02 1.21
C ILE A 8 -22.01 -39.15 -0.05
N THR A 9 -22.55 -39.64 -1.16
CA THR A 9 -22.66 -38.86 -2.41
C THR A 9 -23.65 -37.70 -2.30
N LEU A 10 -24.76 -37.85 -1.56
CA LEU A 10 -25.70 -36.75 -1.31
C LEU A 10 -25.11 -35.70 -0.35
N ALA A 11 -24.35 -36.11 0.66
CA ALA A 11 -23.60 -35.20 1.53
C ALA A 11 -22.51 -34.43 0.76
N PHE A 12 -21.83 -35.09 -0.18
CA PHE A 12 -20.83 -34.46 -1.05
C PHE A 12 -21.45 -33.46 -2.04
N LEU A 13 -22.66 -33.75 -2.55
CA LEU A 13 -23.43 -32.83 -3.41
C LEU A 13 -24.01 -31.63 -2.64
N LEU A 14 -24.37 -31.80 -1.37
CA LEU A 14 -24.78 -30.69 -0.49
C LEU A 14 -23.59 -29.82 -0.05
N LEU A 15 -22.38 -30.39 0.04
CA LEU A 15 -21.12 -29.64 0.25
C LEU A 15 -20.68 -28.85 -1.00
N LEU A 16 -21.05 -29.30 -2.21
CA LEU A 16 -20.80 -28.60 -3.48
C LEU A 16 -21.89 -27.58 -3.84
N GLY A 17 -22.99 -27.55 -3.09
CA GLY A 17 -24.12 -26.63 -3.26
C GLY A 17 -23.99 -25.34 -2.45
N GLY A 18 -22.79 -25.00 -1.96
CA GLY A 18 -22.52 -23.68 -1.43
C GLY A 18 -22.77 -22.65 -2.53
N GLN A 19 -23.69 -21.72 -2.30
CA GLN A 19 -23.86 -20.57 -3.16
C GLN A 19 -22.48 -19.92 -3.34
N TYR A 20 -21.93 -19.99 -4.56
CA TYR A 20 -20.82 -19.14 -4.97
C TYR A 20 -21.37 -17.72 -4.99
N ASN A 21 -21.38 -17.08 -3.83
CA ASN A 21 -21.66 -15.67 -3.71
C ASN A 21 -20.58 -14.96 -4.52
N THR A 22 -21.06 -14.23 -5.52
CA THR A 22 -20.28 -13.31 -6.34
C THR A 22 -19.34 -12.49 -5.46
N PHE A 23 -18.06 -12.47 -5.85
CA PHE A 23 -16.98 -11.69 -5.24
C PHE A 23 -17.45 -10.26 -4.92
N ALA A 24 -17.70 -10.00 -3.64
CA ALA A 24 -18.25 -8.75 -3.14
C ALA A 24 -17.27 -8.15 -2.14
N LEU A 25 -17.13 -6.82 -2.18
CA LEU A 25 -16.48 -6.10 -1.09
C LEU A 25 -17.42 -6.13 0.11
N GLN A 26 -16.88 -6.23 1.32
CA GLN A 26 -17.67 -6.25 2.53
C GLN A 26 -17.48 -4.95 3.31
N ASP A 27 -18.55 -4.22 3.60
CA ASP A 27 -18.48 -3.05 4.48
C ASP A 27 -18.16 -3.48 5.93
N VAL A 28 -17.00 -3.05 6.42
CA VAL A 28 -16.47 -3.30 7.77
C VAL A 28 -16.29 -2.00 8.56
N THR A 29 -16.87 -0.89 8.09
CA THR A 29 -16.70 0.45 8.66
C THR A 29 -17.01 0.51 10.16
N ALA A 30 -18.07 -0.17 10.58
CA ALA A 30 -18.53 -0.17 11.97
C ALA A 30 -17.54 -0.86 12.92
N ASP A 31 -16.89 -1.93 12.46
CA ASP A 31 -15.92 -2.68 13.26
C ASP A 31 -14.60 -1.91 13.40
N LEU A 32 -14.24 -1.12 12.39
CA LEU A 32 -13.00 -0.33 12.39
C LEU A 32 -13.13 0.96 13.21
N PHE A 33 -14.13 1.78 12.91
CA PHE A 33 -14.23 3.13 13.44
C PHE A 33 -15.36 3.31 14.47
N GLY A 34 -16.27 2.34 14.58
CA GLY A 34 -17.49 2.47 15.38
C GLY A 34 -18.25 3.76 15.01
N PRO A 35 -18.68 4.57 16.00
CA PRO A 35 -19.35 5.85 15.74
C PRO A 35 -18.41 6.95 15.24
N GLY A 36 -17.08 6.74 15.26
CA GLY A 36 -16.05 7.73 14.97
C GLY A 36 -15.71 7.90 13.48
N ASN A 37 -16.50 7.36 12.56
CA ASN A 37 -16.24 7.27 11.11
C ASN A 37 -16.44 8.59 10.33
N PHE A 38 -16.15 9.73 10.94
CA PHE A 38 -16.24 11.05 10.33
C PHE A 38 -14.90 11.78 10.40
N GLY A 39 -14.52 12.40 9.27
CA GLY A 39 -13.30 13.19 9.09
C GLY A 39 -12.66 12.96 7.71
N THR A 40 -11.66 13.77 7.40
CA THR A 40 -10.87 13.65 6.18
C THR A 40 -9.59 12.85 6.45
N VAL A 41 -9.53 11.60 5.98
CA VAL A 41 -8.29 10.81 5.97
C VAL A 41 -7.24 11.55 5.15
N ALA A 42 -6.12 11.84 5.79
CA ALA A 42 -5.09 12.74 5.28
C ALA A 42 -3.78 12.02 4.93
N ALA A 43 -3.38 11.06 5.75
CA ALA A 43 -2.16 10.27 5.57
C ALA A 43 -2.23 8.94 6.34
N PHE A 44 -1.30 8.05 6.02
CA PHE A 44 -1.02 6.83 6.75
C PHE A 44 0.44 6.84 7.23
N GLY A 45 0.70 6.16 8.35
CA GLY A 45 2.05 6.02 8.91
C GLY A 45 2.02 5.26 10.23
N ASP A 46 3.16 4.81 10.72
CA ASP A 46 3.28 4.18 12.04
C ASP A 46 3.74 5.23 13.06
N PHE A 47 2.78 5.83 13.78
CA PHE A 47 3.06 6.97 14.66
C PHE A 47 3.72 6.56 15.98
N ASN A 48 3.35 5.40 16.51
CA ASN A 48 3.82 4.90 17.80
C ASN A 48 4.93 3.84 17.68
N SER A 49 5.42 3.58 16.47
CA SER A 49 6.47 2.60 16.13
C SER A 49 6.11 1.16 16.52
N ASP A 50 4.82 0.80 16.44
CA ASP A 50 4.33 -0.54 16.75
C ASP A 50 4.23 -1.47 15.52
N LYS A 51 4.63 -0.96 14.34
CA LYS A 51 4.66 -1.61 13.03
C LYS A 51 3.30 -1.85 12.40
N GLN A 52 2.23 -1.31 12.98
CA GLN A 52 0.91 -1.28 12.35
C GLN A 52 0.66 0.09 11.71
N THR A 53 -0.20 0.11 10.70
CA THR A 53 -0.52 1.36 10.02
C THR A 53 -1.55 2.17 10.78
N ASP A 54 -1.20 3.38 11.21
CA ASP A 54 -2.11 4.34 11.82
C ASP A 54 -2.73 5.29 10.78
N ILE A 55 -3.90 5.86 11.11
CA ILE A 55 -4.68 6.73 10.22
C ILE A 55 -4.72 8.16 10.75
N PHE A 56 -4.18 9.10 9.97
CA PHE A 56 -4.21 10.52 10.28
C PHE A 56 -5.46 11.15 9.66
N THR A 57 -6.32 11.74 10.48
CA THR A 57 -7.61 12.29 10.05
C THR A 57 -7.73 13.76 10.45
N ILE A 58 -8.16 14.60 9.52
CA ILE A 58 -8.53 16.00 9.77
C ILE A 58 -10.03 16.07 10.07
N LYS A 59 -10.41 16.60 11.24
CA LYS A 59 -11.81 16.83 11.64
C LYS A 59 -12.09 18.32 11.74
N GLU A 60 -13.32 18.73 11.41
CA GLU A 60 -13.77 20.12 11.50
C GLU A 60 -12.79 21.12 10.84
N GLN A 61 -12.10 20.66 9.78
CA GLN A 61 -11.06 21.36 9.01
C GLN A 61 -9.81 21.80 9.80
N SER A 62 -9.81 21.79 11.13
CA SER A 62 -8.77 22.40 11.97
C SER A 62 -8.20 21.49 13.06
N ASP A 63 -8.84 20.34 13.30
CA ASP A 63 -8.40 19.35 14.27
C ASP A 63 -7.66 18.21 13.58
N LEU A 64 -6.46 17.87 14.08
CA LEU A 64 -5.78 16.64 13.71
C LEU A 64 -6.10 15.55 14.73
N VAL A 65 -6.61 14.42 14.26
CA VAL A 65 -6.89 13.23 15.06
C VAL A 65 -6.15 12.04 14.44
N ILE A 66 -5.26 11.42 15.23
CA ILE A 66 -4.54 10.21 14.83
C ILE A 66 -5.27 9.02 15.45
N PHE A 67 -5.75 8.12 14.59
CA PHE A 67 -6.31 6.84 14.98
C PHE A 67 -5.20 5.81 15.01
N LEU A 68 -4.88 5.31 16.20
CA LEU A 68 -3.90 4.23 16.35
C LEU A 68 -4.57 2.88 16.14
N ALA A 69 -3.87 1.98 15.47
CA ALA A 69 -4.29 0.58 15.32
C ALA A 69 -4.37 -0.11 16.70
N ASP A 70 -5.31 -1.04 16.86
CA ASP A 70 -5.55 -1.75 18.11
C ASP A 70 -6.06 -3.16 17.82
N SER A 71 -5.72 -4.12 18.68
CA SER A 71 -6.10 -5.54 18.53
C SER A 71 -7.57 -5.83 18.82
N LYS A 72 -8.32 -4.85 19.34
CA LYS A 72 -9.73 -5.00 19.74
C LYS A 72 -10.64 -3.98 19.07
N PRO A 73 -11.84 -4.37 18.60
CA PRO A 73 -12.84 -3.44 18.09
C PRO A 73 -13.19 -2.31 19.09
N PRO A 74 -13.37 -1.06 18.62
CA PRO A 74 -13.03 -0.58 17.29
C PRO A 74 -11.52 -0.66 17.03
N TYR A 75 -11.12 -1.24 15.90
CA TYR A 75 -9.71 -1.51 15.56
C TYR A 75 -8.88 -0.24 15.38
N PHE A 76 -9.52 0.91 15.14
CA PHE A 76 -8.88 2.21 15.07
C PHE A 76 -9.40 3.12 16.19
N LYS A 77 -8.51 3.55 17.11
CA LYS A 77 -8.88 4.36 18.27
C LYS A 77 -8.25 5.76 18.21
N PRO A 78 -9.03 6.84 18.38
CA PRO A 78 -8.53 8.22 18.29
C PRO A 78 -7.76 8.61 19.57
N LYS A 79 -6.49 8.18 19.67
CA LYS A 79 -5.66 8.35 20.89
C LYS A 79 -4.89 9.67 20.92
N VAL A 80 -4.46 10.20 19.78
CA VAL A 80 -3.71 11.46 19.71
C VAL A 80 -4.55 12.52 19.02
N GLN A 81 -4.68 13.68 19.66
CA GLN A 81 -5.51 14.77 19.16
C GLN A 81 -4.80 16.10 19.36
N ALA A 82 -4.67 16.87 18.29
CA ALA A 82 -4.24 18.26 18.32
C ALA A 82 -5.42 19.10 17.82
N LYS A 83 -6.11 19.76 18.76
CA LYS A 83 -7.33 20.53 18.48
C LYS A 83 -7.02 21.99 18.19
N ASN A 84 -7.84 22.58 17.33
CA ASN A 84 -7.80 23.98 16.93
C ASN A 84 -6.38 24.41 16.61
N ILE A 85 -5.76 23.71 15.66
CA ILE A 85 -4.38 24.02 15.25
C ILE A 85 -4.37 25.41 14.63
N LEU A 86 -4.04 26.39 15.47
CA LEU A 86 -3.83 27.80 15.14
C LEU A 86 -5.04 28.52 14.50
N GLY A 87 -6.26 27.95 14.58
CA GLY A 87 -7.48 28.50 13.97
C GLY A 87 -7.44 28.54 12.44
N LYS A 88 -6.72 27.61 11.79
CA LYS A 88 -6.50 27.57 10.34
C LYS A 88 -7.02 26.27 9.72
N ASP A 89 -7.42 26.35 8.45
CA ASP A 89 -7.90 25.18 7.69
C ASP A 89 -6.71 24.33 7.24
N ILE A 90 -6.61 23.11 7.75
CA ILE A 90 -5.58 22.14 7.39
C ILE A 90 -5.85 21.62 5.96
N THR A 91 -4.83 21.73 5.10
CA THR A 91 -4.90 21.31 3.69
C THR A 91 -4.23 19.98 3.41
N SER A 92 -3.19 19.60 4.17
CA SER A 92 -2.47 18.33 4.00
C SER A 92 -1.70 17.97 5.27
N VAL A 93 -1.52 16.67 5.49
CA VAL A 93 -0.74 16.07 6.58
C VAL A 93 0.29 15.14 5.97
N VAL A 94 1.54 15.18 6.45
CA VAL A 94 2.63 14.30 6.00
C VAL A 94 3.39 13.80 7.23
N PRO A 95 3.21 12.53 7.65
CA PRO A 95 4.03 11.93 8.68
C PRO A 95 5.44 11.62 8.16
N GLY A 96 6.44 11.75 9.01
CA GLY A 96 7.82 11.31 8.74
C GLY A 96 8.78 11.77 9.83
N ASP A 97 10.01 11.27 9.81
CA ASP A 97 11.08 11.67 10.75
C ASP A 97 11.92 12.80 10.12
N TYR A 98 11.61 14.05 10.50
CA TYR A 98 12.18 15.26 9.88
C TYR A 98 13.43 15.77 10.61
N ASP A 99 13.63 15.46 11.89
CA ASP A 99 14.83 15.83 12.66
C ASP A 99 15.86 14.71 12.79
N GLY A 100 15.47 13.47 12.45
CA GLY A 100 16.34 12.29 12.48
C GLY A 100 16.44 11.64 13.86
N ASP A 101 15.51 11.94 14.76
CA ASP A 101 15.49 11.41 16.12
C ASP A 101 14.87 10.00 16.24
N SER A 102 14.47 9.43 15.11
CA SER A 102 13.86 8.10 15.03
C SER A 102 12.47 7.99 15.66
N GLN A 103 11.76 9.11 15.81
CA GLN A 103 10.34 9.19 16.15
C GLN A 103 9.57 9.78 14.97
N MET A 104 8.26 9.50 14.92
CA MET A 104 7.42 10.00 13.84
C MET A 104 6.99 11.44 14.15
N ASP A 105 7.45 12.38 13.33
CA ASP A 105 6.96 13.75 13.33
C ASP A 105 5.77 13.91 12.37
N VAL A 106 5.08 15.04 12.48
CA VAL A 106 3.95 15.36 11.61
C VAL A 106 4.11 16.74 11.02
N LEU A 107 4.18 16.81 9.69
CA LEU A 107 4.14 18.04 8.95
C LEU A 107 2.71 18.35 8.50
N LEU A 108 2.25 19.55 8.81
CA LEU A 108 0.94 20.07 8.43
C LEU A 108 1.08 21.26 7.50
N THR A 109 0.24 21.31 6.49
CA THR A 109 0.02 22.52 5.69
C THR A 109 -1.34 23.08 6.03
N ALA A 110 -1.44 24.40 6.25
CA ALA A 110 -2.72 25.05 6.50
C ALA A 110 -2.87 26.33 5.66
N LYS A 111 -4.11 26.63 5.31
CA LYS A 111 -4.46 27.82 4.54
C LYS A 111 -4.58 29.03 5.47
N ASN A 112 -3.91 30.12 5.12
CA ASN A 112 -4.05 31.44 5.75
C ASN A 112 -4.35 32.50 4.67
N GLY A 113 -5.63 32.69 4.36
CA GLY A 113 -6.06 33.55 3.26
C GLY A 113 -5.54 33.04 1.90
N PRO A 114 -4.76 33.85 1.14
CA PRO A 114 -4.12 33.42 -0.11
C PRO A 114 -2.79 32.67 0.10
N LYS A 115 -2.30 32.56 1.34
CA LYS A 115 -1.00 31.95 1.66
C LYS A 115 -1.20 30.55 2.23
N THR A 116 -0.22 29.69 2.00
CA THR A 116 -0.11 28.38 2.67
C THR A 116 1.01 28.46 3.69
N GLU A 117 0.75 28.00 4.90
CA GLU A 117 1.74 27.90 5.98
C GLU A 117 2.06 26.44 6.27
N VAL A 118 3.30 26.20 6.71
CA VAL A 118 3.80 24.85 7.02
C VAL A 118 4.18 24.80 8.49
N PHE A 119 3.72 23.76 9.17
CA PHE A 119 3.98 23.49 10.58
C PHE A 119 4.60 22.12 10.70
N ILE A 120 5.59 21.96 11.57
CA ILE A 120 6.15 20.66 11.91
C ILE A 120 5.93 20.44 13.40
N PHE A 121 5.26 19.34 13.73
CA PHE A 121 5.05 18.88 15.09
C PHE A 121 6.02 17.74 15.35
N TRP A 122 6.96 17.97 16.26
CA TRP A 122 7.94 16.97 16.65
C TRP A 122 7.29 15.85 17.45
N GLY A 123 7.64 14.61 17.13
CA GLY A 123 7.25 13.44 17.89
C GLY A 123 7.99 13.40 19.22
N HIS A 124 7.26 13.23 20.32
CA HIS A 124 7.88 12.98 21.62
C HIS A 124 7.11 11.92 22.38
N ASN A 125 7.68 10.72 22.46
CA ASN A 125 7.17 9.61 23.26
C ASN A 125 5.66 9.34 22.99
N GLN A 126 5.31 9.20 21.71
CA GLN A 126 3.93 8.98 21.22
C GLN A 126 2.96 10.13 21.49
N THR A 127 3.47 11.35 21.66
CA THR A 127 2.69 12.58 21.71
C THR A 127 3.21 13.58 20.68
N LEU A 128 2.35 14.52 20.27
CA LEU A 128 2.76 15.64 19.43
C LEU A 128 3.27 16.77 20.33
N GLY A 129 4.54 17.12 20.18
CA GLY A 129 5.18 18.21 20.90
C GLY A 129 4.77 19.60 20.39
N THR A 130 5.52 20.62 20.81
CA THR A 130 5.29 22.01 20.37
C THR A 130 5.52 22.16 18.87
N ALA A 131 4.53 22.72 18.17
CA ALA A 131 4.63 23.05 16.76
C ALA A 131 5.76 24.05 16.52
N LEU A 132 6.70 23.70 15.66
CA LEU A 132 7.60 24.67 15.07
C LEU A 132 6.88 25.32 13.89
N ILE A 133 6.83 26.65 13.92
CA ILE A 133 6.23 27.44 12.86
C ILE A 133 7.32 27.76 11.84
N VAL A 134 7.17 27.29 10.60
CA VAL A 134 8.00 27.73 9.48
C VAL A 134 7.14 28.49 8.48
N ILE A 135 7.18 29.83 8.52
CA ILE A 135 6.47 30.76 7.61
C ILE A 135 7.52 31.44 6.69
N TYR A 136 7.31 31.87 5.45
CA TYR A 136 6.14 32.20 4.63
C TYR A 136 6.43 31.85 3.15
N LEU A 137 5.49 31.23 2.44
CA LEU A 137 5.50 31.26 0.98
C LEU A 137 4.51 32.29 0.48
N GLN A 138 4.99 33.50 0.18
CA GLN A 138 4.24 34.48 -0.60
C GLN A 138 4.68 34.36 -2.05
N ILE A 139 3.93 33.60 -2.85
CA ILE A 139 4.05 33.65 -4.30
C ILE A 139 2.69 34.08 -4.84
N ALA A 140 2.59 35.37 -5.15
CA ALA A 140 1.42 35.95 -5.77
C ALA A 140 1.37 35.50 -7.23
N VAL A 141 0.56 34.48 -7.56
CA VAL A 141 0.13 34.25 -8.95
C VAL A 141 -1.31 33.73 -8.93
N THR A 142 -2.05 34.11 -9.96
CA THR A 142 -3.47 33.89 -10.29
C THR A 142 -3.98 32.46 -10.02
N PRO A 143 -5.32 32.23 -10.02
CA PRO A 143 -5.95 30.98 -9.56
C PRO A 143 -5.56 29.69 -10.30
N GLU A 144 -4.59 29.71 -11.21
CA GLU A 144 -4.41 28.74 -12.29
C GLU A 144 -3.25 27.75 -12.08
N VAL A 145 -2.52 27.80 -10.96
CA VAL A 145 -1.33 26.96 -10.74
C VAL A 145 -1.24 26.44 -9.31
N GLN A 146 -1.09 25.13 -9.14
CA GLN A 146 -0.93 24.49 -7.84
C GLN A 146 0.47 23.89 -7.67
N PHE A 147 1.01 24.00 -6.46
CA PHE A 147 2.40 23.72 -6.14
C PHE A 147 2.57 22.36 -5.47
N TYR A 148 3.63 21.63 -5.86
CA TYR A 148 4.21 20.54 -5.08
C TYR A 148 5.29 21.12 -4.15
N VAL A 149 5.17 20.88 -2.85
CA VAL A 149 6.27 21.20 -1.91
C VAL A 149 7.21 20.00 -1.90
N VAL A 150 8.26 20.08 -2.72
CA VAL A 150 9.40 19.16 -2.64
C VAL A 150 10.43 19.83 -1.73
N PHE A 151 10.65 19.25 -0.55
CA PHE A 151 11.72 19.66 0.34
C PHE A 151 13.05 19.29 -0.33
N LYS A 152 13.85 20.29 -0.73
CA LYS A 152 15.20 20.05 -1.25
C LYS A 152 16.23 20.65 -0.30
N PHE A 153 17.37 19.98 -0.24
CA PHE A 153 18.59 20.30 0.49
C PHE A 153 18.93 21.81 0.59
N PHE A 154 19.51 22.18 1.74
CA PHE A 154 20.00 23.52 2.13
C PHE A 154 18.98 24.56 2.62
N GLY A 155 18.02 24.17 3.47
CA GLY A 155 17.12 25.15 4.12
C GLY A 155 16.34 25.99 3.11
N CYS A 156 16.08 25.41 1.93
CA CYS A 156 15.44 26.07 0.81
C CYS A 156 14.16 25.33 0.43
N PHE A 157 13.05 26.05 0.44
CA PHE A 157 11.78 25.54 -0.06
C PHE A 157 11.76 25.73 -1.57
N ILE A 158 11.68 24.63 -2.33
CA ILE A 158 11.42 24.71 -3.77
C ILE A 158 9.92 24.65 -3.96
N THR A 159 9.42 25.65 -4.66
CA THR A 159 8.07 25.66 -5.19
C THR A 159 8.13 25.66 -6.70
N LEU A 160 7.49 24.67 -7.30
CA LEU A 160 7.31 24.59 -8.74
C LEU A 160 6.24 25.63 -9.15
N ALA A 161 6.68 26.87 -9.35
CA ALA A 161 5.88 27.91 -9.99
C ALA A 161 5.93 27.71 -11.51
N SER A 162 4.79 27.38 -12.11
CA SER A 162 4.52 27.33 -13.56
C SER A 162 5.71 26.96 -14.45
N LEU A 163 5.77 25.73 -14.94
CA LEU A 163 6.32 25.32 -16.25
C LEU A 163 7.69 25.84 -16.75
N ARG A 164 8.46 26.68 -16.03
CA ARG A 164 9.69 27.34 -16.50
C ARG A 164 10.71 27.79 -15.42
N THR A 165 10.37 27.95 -14.14
CA THR A 165 11.34 28.45 -13.15
C THR A 165 11.18 27.86 -11.74
N GLU A 166 12.23 27.19 -11.25
CA GLU A 166 12.38 26.81 -9.84
C GLU A 166 12.73 28.05 -9.01
N VAL A 167 11.89 28.40 -8.03
CA VAL A 167 12.19 29.49 -7.08
C VAL A 167 12.56 28.87 -5.74
N CYS A 168 13.84 28.98 -5.40
CA CYS A 168 14.39 28.54 -4.12
C CYS A 168 14.22 29.69 -3.11
N SER A 169 13.30 29.54 -2.15
CA SER A 169 13.11 30.52 -1.07
C SER A 169 13.71 30.00 0.23
N LYS A 170 14.61 30.78 0.83
CA LYS A 170 15.22 30.44 2.12
C LYS A 170 14.18 30.49 3.23
N ALA A 171 14.12 29.44 4.05
CA ALA A 171 13.29 29.42 5.25
C ALA A 171 13.66 30.60 6.17
N LEU A 172 12.71 31.46 6.52
CA LEU A 172 13.00 32.68 7.30
C LEU A 172 13.30 32.40 8.78
N SER A 173 12.92 31.25 9.32
CA SER A 173 13.27 30.84 10.68
C SER A 173 13.12 29.33 10.84
N LEU A 174 14.25 28.64 11.05
CA LEU A 174 14.29 27.25 11.51
C LEU A 174 14.98 27.26 12.87
N THR A 175 14.20 27.11 13.94
CA THR A 175 14.72 26.84 15.29
C THR A 175 14.74 25.33 15.50
N GLY A 176 15.78 24.65 15.02
CA GLY A 176 15.93 23.20 15.16
C GLY A 176 16.86 22.63 14.07
N ASN A 177 17.46 21.47 14.35
CA ASN A 177 18.22 20.73 13.36
C ASN A 177 17.25 19.87 12.55
N MET A 178 17.30 19.96 11.21
CA MET A 178 16.58 19.02 10.33
C MET A 178 17.54 17.94 9.83
N ARG A 179 17.01 16.73 9.62
CA ARG A 179 17.70 15.62 8.98
C ARG A 179 18.11 16.00 7.56
N THR A 180 19.18 15.38 7.08
CA THR A 180 19.69 15.57 5.72
C THR A 180 19.88 14.19 5.08
N PRO A 181 19.09 13.81 4.06
CA PRO A 181 17.88 14.48 3.55
C PRO A 181 16.71 14.50 4.54
N HIS A 182 15.83 15.50 4.40
CA HIS A 182 14.51 15.61 5.07
C HIS A 182 13.34 15.55 4.07
N SER A 183 13.59 15.12 2.83
CA SER A 183 12.53 14.92 1.84
C SER A 183 11.71 13.68 2.22
N ASN A 184 10.38 13.77 2.11
CA ASN A 184 9.46 12.66 2.43
C ASN A 184 8.88 11.96 1.21
N ALA A 185 9.52 12.14 0.05
CA ALA A 185 9.28 11.32 -1.13
C ALA A 185 10.56 11.27 -1.95
N PHE A 186 10.92 10.07 -2.39
CA PHE A 186 12.01 9.89 -3.31
C PHE A 186 11.68 8.82 -4.34
N ILE A 187 12.34 8.92 -5.49
CA ILE A 187 12.13 8.07 -6.64
C ILE A 187 13.51 7.75 -7.22
N ASP A 188 13.70 6.50 -7.63
CA ASP A 188 14.85 6.03 -8.41
C ASP A 188 14.51 6.19 -9.90
N LEU A 189 15.14 7.17 -10.57
CA LEU A 189 14.94 7.44 -12.00
C LEU A 189 16.11 6.94 -12.86
N ASP A 190 17.29 6.78 -12.25
CA ASP A 190 18.53 6.36 -12.93
C ASP A 190 18.84 4.86 -12.79
N ARG A 191 17.91 4.10 -12.17
CA ARG A 191 17.89 2.64 -12.12
C ARG A 191 19.08 2.08 -11.34
N ASP A 192 19.49 2.79 -10.30
CA ASP A 192 20.65 2.41 -9.51
C ASP A 192 20.27 1.85 -8.13
N PHE A 193 19.00 1.49 -7.94
CA PHE A 193 18.40 1.03 -6.68
C PHE A 193 18.45 2.08 -5.58
N THR A 194 18.80 3.33 -5.90
CA THR A 194 18.80 4.44 -4.95
C THR A 194 17.92 5.56 -5.44
N ALA A 195 17.25 6.19 -4.49
CA ALA A 195 16.68 7.49 -4.72
C ALA A 195 17.82 8.50 -4.98
N GLY A 196 18.03 8.85 -6.25
CA GLY A 196 19.18 9.65 -6.68
C GLY A 196 19.17 11.10 -6.17
N ASN A 197 20.37 11.64 -5.91
CA ASN A 197 20.62 13.07 -5.64
C ASN A 197 20.24 13.98 -6.82
N LYS A 198 20.01 13.41 -8.01
CA LYS A 198 19.53 14.11 -9.20
C LYS A 198 17.99 14.26 -9.23
N ALA A 199 17.37 14.45 -8.08
CA ALA A 199 16.07 15.09 -8.03
C ALA A 199 16.22 16.55 -8.54
N SER A 200 16.14 16.77 -9.87
CA SER A 200 15.69 18.02 -10.55
C SER A 200 16.29 18.33 -11.94
N GLN A 201 16.80 17.37 -12.74
CA GLN A 201 17.36 17.71 -14.07
C GLN A 201 16.79 17.00 -15.28
N GLN A 202 15.59 16.43 -15.16
CA GLN A 202 14.69 16.36 -16.31
C GLN A 202 13.35 16.95 -15.89
N PRO A 203 13.01 18.18 -16.33
CA PRO A 203 11.60 18.54 -16.35
C PRO A 203 10.90 17.42 -17.13
N CYS A 204 9.80 16.91 -16.59
CA CYS A 204 8.88 16.07 -17.36
C CYS A 204 8.78 16.69 -18.76
N VAL A 205 9.26 15.97 -19.76
CA VAL A 205 9.52 16.52 -21.09
C VAL A 205 8.22 17.10 -21.62
N GLN A 206 8.24 18.39 -21.92
CA GLN A 206 7.20 19.08 -22.67
C GLN A 206 7.01 18.35 -24.00
N SER A 207 5.93 17.57 -24.11
CA SER A 207 5.36 17.23 -25.41
C SER A 207 4.08 18.03 -25.59
N GLU A 208 4.09 18.99 -26.51
CA GLU A 208 3.01 19.62 -27.31
C GLU A 208 1.53 19.61 -26.87
N PHE A 209 1.17 19.33 -25.62
CA PHE A 209 -0.19 19.52 -25.10
C PHE A 209 -0.36 20.99 -24.71
N VAL A 210 -0.61 21.79 -25.73
CA VAL A 210 -1.01 23.20 -25.62
C VAL A 210 -2.27 23.27 -24.78
N ALA A 211 -2.12 23.87 -23.59
CA ALA A 211 -3.17 24.49 -22.78
C ALA A 211 -4.40 23.63 -22.46
N LEU A 212 -4.35 22.84 -21.38
CA LEU A 212 -5.52 22.49 -20.55
C LEU A 212 -5.05 21.75 -19.27
N ARG A 213 -5.23 22.40 -18.11
CA ARG A 213 -5.03 21.92 -16.72
C ARG A 213 -4.40 20.52 -16.57
N CYS A 214 -3.10 20.42 -16.79
CA CYS A 214 -2.32 19.20 -16.59
C CYS A 214 -1.54 19.33 -15.27
N ASN A 215 -2.02 18.68 -14.22
CA ASN A 215 -1.22 18.46 -13.03
C ASN A 215 -0.55 17.09 -13.19
N VAL A 216 0.75 17.10 -13.51
CA VAL A 216 1.51 15.88 -13.70
C VAL A 216 1.74 15.21 -12.35
N LEU A 217 1.07 14.08 -12.15
CA LEU A 217 1.23 13.21 -10.99
C LEU A 217 1.93 11.95 -11.48
N CYS A 218 3.26 11.91 -11.42
CA CYS A 218 4.03 10.71 -11.79
C CYS A 218 3.68 9.58 -10.83
N MET A 219 2.82 8.65 -11.26
CA MET A 219 2.46 7.45 -10.50
C MET A 219 2.97 6.24 -11.24
N PHE A 220 3.54 5.29 -10.52
CA PHE A 220 4.37 4.27 -11.14
C PHE A 220 3.67 2.94 -11.31
N LEU A 221 3.50 2.51 -12.57
CA LEU A 221 3.12 1.14 -12.89
C LEU A 221 4.38 0.30 -13.06
N ALA A 222 4.36 -0.88 -12.47
CA ALA A 222 5.14 -1.99 -12.95
C ALA A 222 4.33 -2.66 -14.07
N ASP A 223 4.82 -2.64 -15.30
CA ASP A 223 4.29 -3.45 -16.39
C ASP A 223 4.88 -4.88 -16.40
N GLY A 224 5.50 -5.28 -15.28
CA GLY A 224 6.15 -6.57 -15.07
C GLY A 224 7.59 -6.64 -15.58
N ASP A 225 8.16 -5.55 -16.08
CA ASP A 225 9.56 -5.50 -16.51
C ASP A 225 10.58 -5.18 -15.38
N GLY A 226 10.07 -4.87 -14.18
CA GLY A 226 10.88 -4.51 -13.01
C GLY A 226 11.32 -3.04 -12.99
N TYR A 227 10.79 -2.21 -13.88
CA TYR A 227 11.01 -0.77 -13.92
C TYR A 227 9.75 0.00 -13.49
N GLN A 228 9.98 1.25 -13.10
CA GLN A 228 8.94 2.19 -12.72
C GLN A 228 8.59 3.10 -13.91
N ASP A 229 7.37 3.01 -14.43
CA ASP A 229 6.87 3.84 -15.54
C ASP A 229 6.04 5.04 -15.07
N HIS A 230 5.94 6.12 -15.85
CA HIS A 230 5.16 7.29 -15.44
C HIS A 230 3.70 7.22 -15.92
N LEU A 231 2.75 7.33 -15.01
CA LEU A 231 1.34 7.61 -15.32
C LEU A 231 1.03 9.10 -15.23
N LEU A 232 0.05 9.52 -16.03
CA LEU A 232 -0.50 10.87 -16.03
C LEU A 232 -2.03 10.83 -16.23
N PRO A 233 -2.84 11.02 -15.18
CA PRO A 233 -4.25 11.31 -15.34
C PRO A 233 -4.43 12.73 -15.87
N ALA A 234 -5.19 12.88 -16.96
CA ALA A 234 -5.37 14.15 -17.64
C ALA A 234 -6.83 14.39 -18.05
N CYS A 235 -7.23 15.66 -17.98
CA CYS A 235 -8.46 16.15 -18.57
C CYS A 235 -8.15 16.86 -19.88
N LEU A 236 -8.74 16.41 -20.99
CA LEU A 236 -8.56 17.00 -22.32
C LEU A 236 -9.44 18.25 -22.54
N ASP A 237 -10.32 18.58 -21.60
CA ASP A 237 -11.14 19.79 -21.58
C ASP A 237 -11.31 20.32 -20.14
N THR A 238 -11.74 21.57 -19.99
CA THR A 238 -11.83 22.27 -18.70
C THR A 238 -12.84 21.64 -17.75
N SER A 239 -13.84 20.95 -18.30
CA SER A 239 -14.90 20.26 -17.57
C SER A 239 -14.60 18.78 -17.32
N CYS A 240 -13.43 18.29 -17.75
CA CYS A 240 -13.07 16.87 -17.75
C CYS A 240 -14.13 15.96 -18.40
N GLN A 241 -14.84 16.43 -19.43
CA GLN A 241 -15.79 15.62 -20.21
C GLN A 241 -15.07 14.51 -20.97
N ARG A 242 -13.85 14.81 -21.43
CA ARG A 242 -12.89 13.88 -22.02
C ARG A 242 -11.74 13.70 -21.04
N SER A 243 -11.75 12.57 -20.36
CA SER A 243 -10.69 12.16 -19.43
C SER A 243 -9.81 11.10 -20.08
N THR A 244 -8.52 11.08 -19.75
CA THR A 244 -7.60 10.05 -20.24
C THR A 244 -6.49 9.80 -19.23
N ILE A 245 -5.93 8.59 -19.23
CA ILE A 245 -4.71 8.25 -18.51
C ILE A 245 -3.64 7.96 -19.54
N TYR A 246 -2.51 8.66 -19.46
CA TYR A 246 -1.33 8.39 -20.26
C TYR A 246 -0.30 7.61 -19.46
N LEU A 247 0.46 6.76 -20.17
CA LEU A 247 1.65 6.11 -19.66
C LEU A 247 2.86 6.50 -20.51
N ALA A 248 3.98 6.77 -19.87
CA ALA A 248 5.27 7.00 -20.51
C ALA A 248 6.30 6.07 -19.89
N LYS A 249 6.94 5.25 -20.74
CA LYS A 249 7.99 4.34 -20.30
C LYS A 249 9.23 5.09 -19.85
N SER A 250 9.78 4.69 -18.70
CA SER A 250 11.00 5.27 -18.17
C SER A 250 12.22 4.79 -18.97
N GLY A 251 13.11 5.70 -19.38
CA GLY A 251 14.38 5.38 -20.04
C GLY A 251 14.39 5.34 -21.58
N SER A 252 13.29 5.64 -22.26
CA SER A 252 13.34 5.92 -23.70
C SER A 252 13.72 7.40 -23.93
N ARG A 253 14.71 7.68 -24.79
CA ARG A 253 15.13 9.08 -25.06
C ARG A 253 14.02 9.95 -25.67
N ASP A 254 13.00 9.31 -26.22
CA ASP A 254 11.79 9.90 -26.78
C ASP A 254 10.54 9.34 -26.06
N SER A 255 10.41 9.55 -24.75
CA SER A 255 9.24 9.08 -23.98
C SER A 255 7.95 9.71 -24.50
N LYS A 256 7.30 9.03 -25.44
CA LYS A 256 5.98 9.36 -25.95
C LYS A 256 4.94 8.98 -24.90
N TRP A 257 4.06 9.93 -24.59
CA TRP A 257 2.88 9.68 -23.76
C TRP A 257 1.86 8.88 -24.56
N ILE A 258 1.54 7.69 -24.08
CA ILE A 258 0.68 6.73 -24.76
C ILE A 258 -0.61 6.56 -23.96
N PRO A 259 -1.79 6.74 -24.55
CA PRO A 259 -3.05 6.61 -23.82
C PRO A 259 -3.29 5.14 -23.46
N VAL A 260 -3.41 4.87 -22.16
CA VAL A 260 -3.70 3.55 -21.58
C VAL A 260 -5.14 3.43 -21.08
N LEU A 261 -5.87 4.53 -20.99
CA LEU A 261 -7.32 4.56 -20.79
C LEU A 261 -7.89 5.87 -21.34
N SER A 262 -8.86 5.79 -22.23
CA SER A 262 -9.55 6.98 -22.78
C SER A 262 -11.06 6.81 -22.89
N ASP A 263 -11.58 5.59 -22.78
CA ASP A 263 -13.02 5.33 -22.81
C ASP A 263 -13.60 5.25 -21.40
N PHE A 264 -14.22 6.35 -20.96
CA PHE A 264 -14.93 6.46 -19.68
C PHE A 264 -16.45 6.37 -19.87
N LYS A 265 -16.92 5.81 -20.99
CA LYS A 265 -18.35 5.71 -21.28
C LYS A 265 -18.92 4.40 -20.75
N ARG A 266 -20.01 4.48 -19.99
CA ARG A 266 -20.82 3.33 -19.58
C ARG A 266 -22.21 3.47 -20.18
N LYS A 267 -22.57 2.62 -21.14
CA LYS A 267 -23.84 2.70 -21.90
C LYS A 267 -24.03 4.10 -22.50
N GLU A 268 -25.01 4.87 -22.04
CA GLU A 268 -25.28 6.24 -22.48
C GLU A 268 -24.68 7.31 -21.56
N THR A 269 -24.10 6.91 -20.42
CA THR A 269 -23.51 7.84 -19.44
C THR A 269 -22.03 8.04 -19.67
N ILE A 270 -21.60 9.30 -19.69
CA ILE A 270 -20.20 9.68 -19.77
C ILE A 270 -19.70 9.94 -18.35
N TRP A 271 -18.64 9.24 -17.96
CA TRP A 271 -17.89 9.51 -16.74
C TRP A 271 -16.61 10.25 -17.07
N GLY A 272 -16.04 10.91 -16.07
CA GLY A 272 -14.74 11.55 -16.20
C GLY A 272 -14.21 11.98 -14.84
N PHE A 273 -12.96 12.43 -14.81
CA PHE A 273 -12.36 12.97 -13.61
C PHE A 273 -13.20 14.13 -13.06
N VAL A 274 -13.14 14.30 -11.74
CA VAL A 274 -13.82 15.40 -11.04
C VAL A 274 -13.04 16.70 -11.33
N PRO A 275 -13.64 17.69 -12.01
CA PRO A 275 -13.02 18.96 -12.31
C PRO A 275 -13.10 19.79 -11.03
N ASP A 276 -11.96 19.98 -10.39
CA ASP A 276 -11.94 20.72 -9.14
C ASP A 276 -12.05 22.23 -9.36
N ASN A 277 -12.70 22.89 -8.40
CA ASN A 277 -12.55 24.33 -8.17
C ASN A 277 -11.12 24.60 -7.66
N LEU A 278 -10.15 24.58 -8.58
CA LEU A 278 -8.80 25.17 -8.45
C LEU A 278 -7.91 24.59 -7.31
N SER A 279 -8.34 23.50 -6.67
CA SER A 279 -7.87 22.88 -5.40
C SER A 279 -6.94 21.65 -5.46
N GLN A 280 -7.26 20.64 -6.29
CA GLN A 280 -6.53 19.36 -6.29
C GLN A 280 -6.51 18.71 -7.69
N PRO A 281 -5.39 18.08 -8.11
CA PRO A 281 -5.37 17.23 -9.30
C PRO A 281 -6.27 16.00 -9.18
N PRO A 282 -6.71 15.41 -10.31
CA PRO A 282 -7.19 14.04 -10.31
C PRO A 282 -6.12 13.12 -9.71
N ALA A 283 -6.45 12.46 -8.60
CA ALA A 283 -5.57 11.49 -7.96
C ALA A 283 -5.95 10.08 -8.41
N LEU A 284 -4.94 9.25 -8.70
CA LEU A 284 -5.08 7.80 -8.75
C LEU A 284 -4.36 7.25 -7.53
N HIS A 285 -5.00 6.34 -6.80
CA HIS A 285 -4.35 5.63 -5.71
C HIS A 285 -4.00 4.23 -6.20
N LEU A 286 -2.71 3.91 -6.27
CA LEU A 286 -2.23 2.65 -6.83
C LEU A 286 -2.12 1.56 -5.77
N GLY A 287 -2.37 0.32 -6.17
CA GLY A 287 -2.24 -0.87 -5.34
C GLY A 287 -2.59 -2.13 -6.13
N ASP A 288 -1.88 -3.22 -5.87
CA ASP A 288 -2.15 -4.53 -6.48
C ASP A 288 -3.23 -5.25 -5.65
N TYR A 289 -4.50 -5.08 -6.03
CA TYR A 289 -5.64 -5.56 -5.20
C TYR A 289 -5.91 -7.06 -5.38
N ASN A 290 -5.44 -7.65 -6.48
CA ASN A 290 -5.64 -9.06 -6.84
C ASN A 290 -4.35 -9.90 -6.72
N LEU A 291 -3.25 -9.28 -6.27
CA LEU A 291 -1.93 -9.87 -6.04
C LEU A 291 -1.33 -10.54 -7.29
N ASP A 292 -1.64 -10.02 -8.48
CA ASP A 292 -1.16 -10.56 -9.74
C ASP A 292 0.25 -10.06 -10.15
N GLY A 293 0.78 -9.09 -9.40
CA GLY A 293 2.08 -8.45 -9.60
C GLY A 293 2.04 -7.19 -10.46
N PHE A 294 0.85 -6.74 -10.85
CA PHE A 294 0.64 -5.52 -11.62
C PHE A 294 -0.20 -4.53 -10.79
N PRO A 295 0.32 -3.33 -10.47
CA PRO A 295 -0.46 -2.37 -9.72
C PRO A 295 -1.72 -1.93 -10.46
N ASP A 296 -2.86 -2.01 -9.76
CA ASP A 296 -4.14 -1.46 -10.17
C ASP A 296 -4.31 -0.04 -9.63
N ALA A 297 -5.43 0.60 -9.95
CA ALA A 297 -5.72 1.95 -9.48
C ALA A 297 -7.15 2.10 -8.96
N LEU A 298 -7.32 2.91 -7.92
CA LEU A 298 -8.61 3.33 -7.41
C LEU A 298 -8.79 4.82 -7.75
N VAL A 299 -9.97 5.16 -8.28
CA VAL A 299 -10.26 6.50 -8.79
C VAL A 299 -11.68 6.93 -8.44
N VAL A 300 -11.87 8.24 -8.24
CA VAL A 300 -13.21 8.85 -8.15
C VAL A 300 -13.56 9.51 -9.48
N LEU A 301 -14.71 9.11 -10.04
CA LEU A 301 -15.24 9.67 -11.28
C LEU A 301 -16.57 10.37 -11.03
N GLN A 302 -16.83 11.40 -11.83
CA GLN A 302 -18.09 12.13 -11.86
C GLN A 302 -18.91 11.73 -13.08
N ASN A 303 -20.21 11.51 -12.89
CA ASN A 303 -21.15 11.39 -13.98
C ASN A 303 -21.34 12.76 -14.64
N LYS A 304 -20.94 12.88 -15.90
CA LYS A 304 -21.02 14.12 -16.69
C LYS A 304 -22.36 14.30 -17.40
N SER A 305 -23.07 13.21 -17.66
CA SER A 305 -24.39 13.20 -18.29
C SER A 305 -25.52 13.42 -17.29
N GLY A 306 -25.25 13.31 -15.99
CA GLY A 306 -26.21 13.48 -14.92
C GLY A 306 -25.57 14.13 -13.69
N SER A 307 -25.90 13.61 -12.51
CA SER A 307 -25.29 14.02 -11.25
C SER A 307 -24.74 12.81 -10.50
N GLY A 308 -23.74 13.06 -9.64
CA GLY A 308 -23.15 12.05 -8.78
C GLY A 308 -21.67 11.82 -9.03
N GLN A 309 -20.97 11.47 -7.95
CA GLN A 309 -19.57 11.07 -7.93
C GLN A 309 -19.47 9.72 -7.23
N GLN A 310 -18.65 8.82 -7.76
CA GLN A 310 -18.50 7.46 -7.27
C GLN A 310 -17.05 6.99 -7.44
N ALA A 311 -16.63 6.06 -6.58
CA ALA A 311 -15.35 5.39 -6.71
C ALA A 311 -15.44 4.22 -7.70
N PHE A 312 -14.36 3.98 -8.44
CA PHE A 312 -14.23 2.89 -9.40
C PHE A 312 -12.84 2.28 -9.30
N LEU A 313 -12.79 0.96 -9.43
CA LEU A 313 -11.55 0.19 -9.53
C LEU A 313 -11.12 0.11 -11.01
N LEU A 314 -9.86 0.42 -11.26
CA LEU A 314 -9.18 0.32 -12.55
C LEU A 314 -8.21 -0.85 -12.48
N GLU A 315 -8.52 -1.96 -13.13
CA GLU A 315 -7.65 -3.13 -13.18
C GLU A 315 -6.61 -2.97 -14.30
N ASN A 316 -5.35 -3.28 -14.01
CA ASN A 316 -4.27 -3.26 -14.96
C ASN A 316 -4.26 -4.57 -15.76
N VAL A 317 -4.72 -4.52 -17.01
CA VAL A 317 -4.89 -5.70 -17.88
C VAL A 317 -3.98 -5.66 -19.11
N PRO A 318 -3.71 -6.80 -19.76
CA PRO A 318 -3.06 -6.83 -21.06
C PRO A 318 -3.77 -5.92 -22.06
N CYS A 319 -2.98 -5.16 -22.82
CA CYS A 319 -3.49 -4.24 -23.82
C CYS A 319 -4.30 -4.98 -24.91
N ASN A 320 -5.51 -4.49 -25.19
CA ASN A 320 -6.38 -5.01 -26.24
C ASN A 320 -6.61 -4.03 -27.41
N SER A 321 -5.99 -2.86 -27.37
CA SER A 321 -6.16 -1.77 -28.35
C SER A 321 -4.84 -1.49 -29.08
N GLU A 322 -4.90 -1.09 -30.35
CA GLU A 322 -3.72 -0.69 -31.11
C GLU A 322 -2.97 0.49 -30.47
N THR A 323 -3.68 1.34 -29.71
CA THR A 323 -3.10 2.53 -29.07
C THR A 323 -2.08 2.20 -27.98
N CYS A 324 -2.29 1.11 -27.23
CA CYS A 324 -1.44 0.71 -26.11
C CYS A 324 -0.46 -0.42 -26.46
N HIS A 325 -0.42 -0.88 -27.72
CA HIS A 325 0.41 -2.03 -28.11
C HIS A 325 1.90 -1.82 -27.84
N SER A 326 2.39 -0.58 -27.92
CA SER A 326 3.77 -0.22 -27.60
C SER A 326 4.11 -0.31 -26.10
N VAL A 327 3.12 -0.26 -25.21
CA VAL A 327 3.30 -0.39 -23.75
C VAL A 327 2.80 -1.73 -23.21
N GLY A 328 2.00 -2.48 -23.98
CA GLY A 328 1.57 -3.85 -23.65
C GLY A 328 0.48 -3.96 -22.57
N ARG A 329 0.20 -2.89 -21.83
CA ARG A 329 -0.80 -2.85 -20.74
C ARG A 329 -1.79 -1.70 -20.91
N MET A 330 -2.96 -1.82 -20.28
CA MET A 330 -3.98 -0.79 -20.22
C MET A 330 -4.81 -0.90 -18.93
N PHE A 331 -5.63 0.11 -18.63
CA PHE A 331 -6.59 0.01 -17.53
C PHE A 331 -7.98 -0.39 -18.02
N HIS A 332 -8.62 -1.27 -17.26
CA HIS A 332 -10.02 -1.65 -17.43
C HIS A 332 -10.86 -1.15 -16.24
N ILE A 333 -11.94 -0.42 -16.51
CA ILE A 333 -12.82 0.11 -15.46
C ILE A 333 -13.82 -0.98 -15.04
N HIS A 334 -13.81 -1.34 -13.76
CA HIS A 334 -14.81 -2.22 -13.16
C HIS A 334 -16.10 -1.45 -12.83
N TRP A 335 -17.05 -1.48 -13.75
CA TRP A 335 -18.31 -0.75 -13.63
C TRP A 335 -19.35 -1.39 -12.70
N ASP A 336 -19.27 -2.70 -12.49
CA ASP A 336 -20.31 -3.52 -11.85
C ASP A 336 -19.99 -3.89 -10.38
N GLN A 337 -19.11 -3.13 -9.72
CA GLN A 337 -18.82 -3.28 -8.29
C GLN A 337 -19.96 -2.68 -7.45
N SER A 338 -20.84 -3.54 -6.91
CA SER A 338 -22.05 -3.15 -6.19
C SER A 338 -21.75 -2.31 -4.95
N ASP A 339 -20.81 -2.74 -4.13
CA ASP A 339 -20.52 -2.13 -2.82
C ASP A 339 -19.80 -0.79 -2.98
N LEU A 340 -18.83 -0.72 -3.89
CA LEU A 340 -18.15 0.53 -4.25
C LEU A 340 -19.15 1.51 -4.91
N GLY A 341 -20.04 0.98 -5.76
CA GLY A 341 -21.12 1.73 -6.39
C GLY A 341 -22.24 2.17 -5.44
N ALA A 342 -22.38 1.56 -4.27
CA ALA A 342 -23.36 1.96 -3.26
C ALA A 342 -22.97 3.29 -2.59
N ILE A 343 -21.67 3.60 -2.52
CA ILE A 343 -21.16 4.83 -1.91
C ILE A 343 -21.35 6.00 -2.89
N LYS A 344 -22.38 6.80 -2.65
CA LYS A 344 -22.67 8.02 -3.42
C LYS A 344 -21.87 9.20 -2.90
N ASN A 345 -21.59 10.16 -3.79
CA ASN A 345 -20.84 11.39 -3.50
C ASN A 345 -19.45 11.09 -2.91
N ALA A 346 -18.79 10.07 -3.45
CA ALA A 346 -17.40 9.78 -3.12
C ALA A 346 -16.53 10.97 -3.54
N VAL A 347 -15.63 11.37 -2.65
CA VAL A 347 -14.66 12.46 -2.86
C VAL A 347 -13.27 11.87 -3.04
N ARG A 348 -12.94 10.80 -2.32
CA ARG A 348 -11.66 10.11 -2.41
C ARG A 348 -11.83 8.63 -2.15
N ALA A 349 -10.96 7.82 -2.74
CA ALA A 349 -10.88 6.39 -2.52
C ALA A 349 -9.42 5.95 -2.60
N THR A 350 -8.93 5.21 -1.61
CA THR A 350 -7.56 4.71 -1.57
C THR A 350 -7.52 3.25 -1.14
N PHE A 351 -6.44 2.55 -1.48
CA PHE A 351 -6.15 1.24 -0.92
C PHE A 351 -5.64 1.33 0.52
N PHE A 352 -5.97 0.32 1.32
CA PHE A 352 -5.52 0.17 2.70
C PHE A 352 -5.56 -1.31 3.09
N ASP A 353 -4.57 -1.83 3.81
CA ASP A 353 -4.55 -3.23 4.30
C ASP A 353 -5.12 -3.24 5.73
N ILE A 354 -6.43 -3.46 5.85
CA ILE A 354 -7.19 -3.25 7.11
C ILE A 354 -6.75 -4.24 8.20
N TYR A 355 -6.46 -5.47 7.79
CA TYR A 355 -6.18 -6.59 8.71
C TYR A 355 -4.68 -6.89 8.80
N GLU A 356 -3.83 -6.09 8.17
CA GLU A 356 -2.39 -6.29 8.07
C GLU A 356 -2.05 -7.70 7.50
N ASP A 357 -2.91 -8.22 6.62
CA ASP A 357 -2.82 -9.56 6.05
C ASP A 357 -2.20 -9.56 4.64
N GLY A 358 -1.83 -8.38 4.13
CA GLY A 358 -1.20 -8.18 2.82
C GLY A 358 -2.18 -8.13 1.66
N ILE A 359 -3.48 -8.27 1.88
CA ILE A 359 -4.50 -8.04 0.87
C ILE A 359 -4.94 -6.59 0.96
N LEU A 360 -4.92 -5.88 -0.17
CA LEU A 360 -5.36 -4.49 -0.20
C LEU A 360 -6.89 -4.42 -0.21
N ASP A 361 -7.43 -3.81 0.83
CA ASP A 361 -8.81 -3.37 0.97
C ASP A 361 -8.97 -1.92 0.50
N MET A 362 -10.15 -1.33 0.68
CA MET A 362 -10.45 0.02 0.20
C MET A 362 -11.02 0.91 1.29
N LEU A 363 -10.48 2.13 1.41
CA LEU A 363 -11.07 3.22 2.17
C LEU A 363 -11.68 4.25 1.22
N VAL A 364 -12.95 4.56 1.39
CA VAL A 364 -13.68 5.54 0.58
C VAL A 364 -14.23 6.65 1.47
N GLN A 365 -14.02 7.89 1.06
CA GLN A 365 -14.52 9.07 1.75
C GLN A 365 -15.65 9.69 0.94
N SER A 366 -16.82 9.86 1.55
CA SER A 366 -18.00 10.43 0.89
C SER A 366 -18.52 11.67 1.61
N LYS A 367 -19.09 12.61 0.86
CA LYS A 367 -19.78 13.76 1.45
C LYS A 367 -21.16 13.35 1.96
N ALA A 368 -21.40 13.54 3.27
CA ALA A 368 -22.72 13.35 3.88
C ALA A 368 -23.54 14.65 3.83
N GLU A 369 -24.86 14.53 3.63
CA GLU A 369 -25.76 15.69 3.58
C GLU A 369 -25.83 16.38 4.96
N GLY A 370 -25.68 17.71 4.97
CA GLY A 370 -25.74 18.52 6.19
C GLY A 370 -24.51 18.41 7.12
N LYS A 371 -23.48 17.64 6.78
CA LYS A 371 -22.22 17.56 7.54
C LYS A 371 -21.06 18.21 6.78
N GLN A 372 -20.18 18.90 7.51
CA GLN A 372 -18.94 19.43 6.94
C GLN A 372 -17.88 18.34 6.77
N ASP A 373 -17.79 17.41 7.72
CA ASP A 373 -16.85 16.29 7.65
C ASP A 373 -17.29 15.22 6.65
N LEU A 374 -16.31 14.62 6.00
CA LEU A 374 -16.52 13.45 5.14
C LEU A 374 -16.80 12.22 6.01
N ARG A 375 -17.67 11.34 5.50
CA ARG A 375 -17.88 10.01 6.08
C ARG A 375 -16.85 9.05 5.51
N ILE A 376 -16.21 8.29 6.39
CA ILE A 376 -15.25 7.25 6.04
C ILE A 376 -16.02 5.94 5.92
N HIS A 377 -15.78 5.21 4.83
CA HIS A 377 -16.27 3.86 4.57
C HIS A 377 -15.06 2.96 4.38
N ALA A 378 -15.09 1.77 4.98
CA ALA A 378 -14.07 0.75 4.84
C ALA A 378 -14.68 -0.49 4.23
N LEU A 379 -14.16 -0.88 3.07
CA LEU A 379 -14.62 -2.00 2.29
C LEU A 379 -13.53 -3.06 2.26
N LYS A 380 -13.75 -4.15 2.99
CA LYS A 380 -12.88 -5.32 2.97
C LYS A 380 -12.96 -5.99 1.60
N ASN A 381 -11.81 -6.26 1.00
CA ASN A 381 -11.68 -7.06 -0.18
C ASN A 381 -11.79 -8.55 0.20
N ASN A 382 -12.93 -9.18 -0.09
CA ASN A 382 -13.13 -10.61 0.17
C ASN A 382 -12.46 -11.48 -0.91
N PHE A 383 -11.25 -11.11 -1.30
CA PHE A 383 -10.43 -11.83 -2.24
C PHE A 383 -9.84 -13.06 -1.53
N GLU A 384 -10.44 -14.24 -1.78
CA GLU A 384 -9.84 -15.51 -1.40
C GLU A 384 -8.66 -15.78 -2.34
N ALA A 385 -7.47 -15.35 -1.93
CA ALA A 385 -6.28 -15.47 -2.76
C ALA A 385 -5.72 -16.91 -2.77
N ASP A 386 -5.77 -17.57 -3.92
CA ASP A 386 -4.76 -18.57 -4.33
C ASP A 386 -3.44 -17.88 -4.78
N ALA A 387 -3.37 -16.55 -4.65
CA ALA A 387 -2.23 -15.73 -5.05
C ALA A 387 -1.35 -15.41 -3.84
N TYR A 388 -0.04 -15.40 -4.07
CA TYR A 388 0.96 -15.12 -3.07
C TYR A 388 1.40 -13.66 -3.13
N PHE A 389 1.86 -13.12 -2.01
CA PHE A 389 2.44 -11.78 -1.94
C PHE A 389 3.73 -11.78 -1.11
N VAL A 390 4.49 -10.71 -1.22
CA VAL A 390 5.50 -10.34 -0.22
C VAL A 390 5.23 -8.92 0.25
N LYS A 391 5.22 -8.70 1.56
CA LYS A 391 5.07 -7.39 2.17
C LYS A 391 6.42 -6.93 2.67
N VAL A 392 6.93 -5.81 2.17
CA VAL A 392 8.26 -5.30 2.53
C VAL A 392 8.13 -3.92 3.15
N MET A 393 8.54 -3.82 4.41
CA MET A 393 8.59 -2.58 5.18
C MET A 393 10.04 -2.22 5.45
N VAL A 394 10.49 -1.08 4.94
CA VAL A 394 11.85 -0.59 5.14
C VAL A 394 11.82 0.54 6.16
N LEU A 395 12.54 0.35 7.26
CA LEU A 395 12.59 1.33 8.35
C LEU A 395 13.83 2.23 8.24
N SER A 396 13.89 3.29 9.04
CA SER A 396 15.04 4.18 9.09
C SER A 396 16.27 3.50 9.68
N GLY A 397 16.11 2.44 10.47
CA GLY A 397 17.23 1.75 11.10
C GLY A 397 17.98 2.68 12.07
N LEU A 398 17.30 3.65 12.66
CA LEU A 398 17.84 4.56 13.67
C LEU A 398 17.31 4.19 15.05
N CYS A 399 17.90 4.81 16.07
CA CYS A 399 17.52 4.65 17.47
C CYS A 399 17.35 6.02 18.11
N SER A 400 16.20 6.22 18.75
CA SER A 400 15.96 7.43 19.55
C SER A 400 16.73 7.38 20.88
N ASN A 401 16.85 6.19 21.48
CA ASN A 401 17.54 5.94 22.75
C ASN A 401 18.37 4.63 22.69
N ASP A 402 18.64 4.02 23.84
CA ASP A 402 19.28 2.70 23.92
C ASP A 402 18.32 1.60 23.42
N CYS A 403 18.69 0.93 22.33
CA CYS A 403 17.86 -0.09 21.68
C CYS A 403 18.42 -1.49 21.90
N PRO A 404 18.03 -2.20 22.97
CA PRO A 404 18.55 -3.53 23.27
C PRO A 404 18.17 -4.58 22.20
N GLU A 405 17.06 -4.38 21.48
CA GLU A 405 16.59 -5.28 20.41
C GLU A 405 17.03 -4.87 18.99
N GLY A 406 17.88 -3.83 18.90
CA GLY A 406 18.41 -3.27 17.65
C GLY A 406 17.65 -2.05 17.13
N PRO A 407 18.26 -1.27 16.22
CA PRO A 407 17.68 -0.05 15.68
C PRO A 407 16.61 -0.35 14.65
N PHE A 408 15.35 -0.20 15.03
CA PHE A 408 14.21 -0.29 14.12
C PHE A 408 13.94 1.06 13.48
N GLY A 409 13.70 2.07 14.30
CA GLY A 409 13.25 3.39 13.89
C GLY A 409 11.87 3.41 13.24
N VAL A 410 11.59 4.45 12.46
CA VAL A 410 10.27 4.68 11.82
C VAL A 410 10.31 4.38 10.33
N ASN A 411 9.16 4.49 9.64
CA ASN A 411 9.10 4.26 8.20
C ASN A 411 10.03 5.20 7.44
N GLN A 412 10.94 4.64 6.63
CA GLN A 412 11.87 5.43 5.82
C GLN A 412 11.19 5.83 4.51
N PRO A 413 11.16 7.12 4.13
CA PRO A 413 10.69 7.53 2.82
C PRO A 413 11.74 7.29 1.73
N GLY A 414 11.30 6.82 0.56
CA GLY A 414 12.16 6.60 -0.61
C GLY A 414 12.89 5.26 -0.80
N PRO A 415 12.81 4.23 0.08
CA PRO A 415 13.35 2.92 -0.22
C PRO A 415 12.78 2.34 -1.51
N TYR A 416 13.64 1.70 -2.27
CA TYR A 416 13.29 0.99 -3.49
C TYR A 416 13.37 -0.51 -3.22
N VAL A 417 12.29 -1.23 -3.52
CA VAL A 417 12.19 -2.68 -3.37
C VAL A 417 11.99 -3.29 -4.75
N MET A 418 12.76 -4.32 -5.08
CA MET A 418 12.61 -5.09 -6.31
C MET A 418 12.73 -6.58 -6.01
N TYR A 419 11.88 -7.40 -6.61
CA TYR A 419 12.07 -8.85 -6.60
C TYR A 419 12.30 -9.40 -8.00
N THR A 420 12.96 -10.55 -8.04
CA THR A 420 13.04 -11.44 -9.19
C THR A 420 12.65 -12.85 -8.77
N THR A 421 11.76 -13.46 -9.53
CA THR A 421 11.30 -14.85 -9.34
C THR A 421 11.03 -15.50 -10.69
N VAL A 422 10.74 -16.79 -10.70
CA VAL A 422 10.38 -17.56 -11.89
C VAL A 422 8.94 -18.03 -11.77
N ASP A 423 8.13 -17.80 -12.80
CA ASP A 423 6.75 -18.27 -12.84
C ASP A 423 6.65 -19.80 -13.07
N SER A 424 5.43 -20.35 -13.02
CA SER A 424 5.21 -21.79 -13.25
C SER A 424 5.56 -22.26 -14.67
N ASN A 425 5.68 -21.35 -15.63
CA ASN A 425 6.06 -21.63 -17.01
C ASN A 425 7.58 -21.51 -17.23
N GLY A 426 8.35 -21.11 -16.22
CA GLY A 426 9.79 -20.91 -16.31
C GLY A 426 10.22 -19.53 -16.80
N TYR A 427 9.30 -18.57 -16.92
CA TYR A 427 9.61 -17.20 -17.29
C TYR A 427 10.02 -16.37 -16.06
N LEU A 428 11.03 -15.53 -16.23
CA LEU A 428 11.44 -14.57 -15.21
C LEU A 428 10.34 -13.52 -15.02
N LYS A 429 9.96 -13.29 -13.77
CA LYS A 429 9.04 -12.25 -13.33
C LYS A 429 9.78 -11.29 -12.41
N ASN A 430 9.76 -10.01 -12.78
CA ASN A 430 10.34 -8.94 -12.00
C ASN A 430 9.24 -7.95 -11.62
N ALA A 431 9.28 -7.45 -10.40
CA ALA A 431 8.49 -6.28 -10.05
C ALA A 431 9.27 -5.41 -9.08
N SER A 432 8.91 -4.13 -9.07
CA SER A 432 9.54 -3.13 -8.22
C SER A 432 8.50 -2.16 -7.68
N ALA A 433 8.72 -1.69 -6.46
CA ALA A 433 7.91 -0.65 -5.84
C ALA A 433 8.78 0.27 -4.98
N GLY A 434 8.44 1.56 -4.97
CA GLY A 434 9.04 2.56 -4.09
C GLY A 434 8.15 2.79 -2.87
N GLN A 435 8.71 2.66 -1.67
CA GLN A 435 8.04 2.97 -0.42
C GLN A 435 7.96 4.50 -0.24
N LEU A 436 6.74 5.03 0.01
CA LEU A 436 6.48 6.46 0.20
C LEU A 436 7.09 7.31 -0.94
N SER A 437 6.81 6.93 -2.18
CA SER A 437 7.37 7.52 -3.41
C SER A 437 6.71 8.83 -3.84
N GLN A 438 5.62 9.27 -3.20
CA GLN A 438 4.79 10.38 -3.66
C GLN A 438 4.57 11.45 -2.58
N SER A 439 4.94 12.70 -2.88
CA SER A 439 4.72 13.90 -2.04
C SER A 439 3.50 14.74 -2.46
N ALA A 440 2.46 14.11 -2.99
CA ALA A 440 1.25 14.79 -3.44
C ALA A 440 0.29 15.11 -2.28
N TYR A 441 -0.62 16.05 -2.49
CA TYR A 441 -1.77 16.27 -1.61
C TYR A 441 -2.56 14.96 -1.48
N PHE A 442 -2.69 14.45 -0.25
CA PHE A 442 -3.41 13.21 0.03
C PHE A 442 -2.92 12.02 -0.81
N SER A 443 -1.60 11.82 -0.87
CA SER A 443 -0.98 10.66 -1.54
C SER A 443 -1.46 9.33 -0.96
N LEU A 444 -1.81 9.29 0.33
CA LEU A 444 -2.41 8.14 1.02
C LEU A 444 -1.66 6.82 0.75
N GLN A 445 -0.33 6.89 0.72
CA GLN A 445 0.53 5.72 0.54
C GLN A 445 0.70 4.98 1.86
N LEU A 446 0.66 3.65 1.79
CA LEU A 446 0.97 2.79 2.94
C LEU A 446 2.47 2.92 3.31
N PRO A 447 2.81 2.74 4.61
CA PRO A 447 4.19 2.85 5.10
C PRO A 447 5.09 1.64 4.73
N TYR A 448 4.66 0.83 3.78
CA TYR A 448 5.32 -0.37 3.26
C TYR A 448 4.87 -0.62 1.82
N THR A 449 5.51 -1.59 1.18
CA THR A 449 5.16 -2.06 -0.17
C THR A 449 4.59 -3.47 -0.10
N VAL A 450 3.48 -3.70 -0.82
CA VAL A 450 2.93 -5.04 -1.06
C VAL A 450 3.18 -5.36 -2.53
N LEU A 451 3.80 -6.51 -2.76
CA LEU A 451 4.19 -6.97 -4.08
C LEU A 451 3.51 -8.30 -4.35
N GLY A 452 2.54 -8.32 -5.27
CA GLY A 452 1.88 -9.53 -5.71
C GLY A 452 2.82 -10.42 -6.50
N LEU A 453 2.76 -11.72 -6.23
CA LEU A 453 3.57 -12.75 -6.87
C LEU A 453 2.73 -13.59 -7.83
N GLY A 454 1.40 -13.55 -7.72
CA GLY A 454 0.48 -14.43 -8.43
C GLY A 454 0.41 -15.82 -7.83
N ARG A 455 -0.17 -16.79 -8.56
CA ARG A 455 -0.56 -18.12 -8.04
C ARG A 455 0.55 -19.16 -7.91
N SER A 456 1.77 -18.85 -8.35
CA SER A 456 2.80 -19.88 -8.51
C SER A 456 4.18 -19.38 -8.10
N ALA A 457 4.30 -18.95 -6.84
CA ALA A 457 5.59 -18.63 -6.23
C ALA A 457 5.87 -19.63 -5.11
N ASN A 458 6.95 -20.42 -5.25
CA ASN A 458 7.43 -21.29 -4.18
C ASN A 458 8.32 -20.51 -3.20
N PHE A 459 9.19 -19.67 -3.74
CA PHE A 459 10.04 -18.72 -3.03
C PHE A 459 10.45 -17.61 -4.00
N LEU A 460 10.81 -16.45 -3.48
CA LEU A 460 11.48 -15.42 -4.28
C LEU A 460 12.96 -15.76 -4.35
N ASP A 461 13.51 -15.80 -5.56
CA ASP A 461 14.94 -16.06 -5.78
C ASP A 461 15.78 -14.93 -5.20
N HIS A 462 15.41 -13.70 -5.56
CA HIS A 462 16.14 -12.49 -5.17
C HIS A 462 15.17 -11.37 -4.78
N LEU A 463 15.46 -10.72 -3.66
CA LEU A 463 14.81 -9.50 -3.21
C LEU A 463 15.88 -8.45 -2.91
N PHE A 464 15.83 -7.35 -3.64
CA PHE A 464 16.73 -6.21 -3.48
C PHE A 464 16.01 -5.09 -2.75
N VAL A 465 16.68 -4.52 -1.75
CA VAL A 465 16.24 -3.28 -1.10
C VAL A 465 17.37 -2.28 -1.16
N GLY A 466 17.06 -1.07 -1.62
CA GLY A 466 17.97 0.06 -1.59
C GLY A 466 17.36 1.26 -0.87
N ILE A 467 18.21 2.11 -0.32
CA ILE A 467 17.81 3.34 0.38
C ILE A 467 18.37 4.58 -0.32
N PRO A 468 17.74 5.77 -0.15
CA PRO A 468 18.28 7.02 -0.69
C PRO A 468 19.71 7.31 -0.24
N ARG A 469 20.51 7.92 -1.13
CA ARG A 469 21.88 8.36 -0.82
C ARG A 469 21.90 9.69 -0.07
N GLN A 470 22.97 9.95 0.68
CA GLN A 470 23.25 11.29 1.16
C GLN A 470 23.81 12.18 0.03
N PRO A 471 23.66 13.51 0.10
CA PRO A 471 24.28 14.44 -0.84
C PRO A 471 25.77 14.23 -0.98
N GLY A 472 26.24 14.13 -2.23
CA GLY A 472 27.66 13.99 -2.52
C GLY A 472 28.18 12.56 -2.49
N GLU A 473 27.37 11.60 -2.06
CA GLU A 473 27.71 10.18 -2.17
C GLU A 473 27.40 9.63 -3.55
N THR A 474 28.27 8.72 -4.00
CA THR A 474 28.14 8.01 -5.28
C THR A 474 27.92 6.51 -5.11
N GLU A 475 28.16 5.97 -3.90
CA GLU A 475 28.05 4.55 -3.64
C GLU A 475 26.58 4.10 -3.52
N ILE A 476 26.26 2.99 -4.17
CA ILE A 476 24.94 2.35 -4.11
C ILE A 476 24.74 1.75 -2.72
N ARG A 477 23.69 2.15 -2.02
CA ARG A 477 23.30 1.56 -0.74
C ARG A 477 22.17 0.57 -0.97
N ASN A 478 22.51 -0.67 -1.33
CA ASN A 478 21.55 -1.75 -1.51
C ASN A 478 22.01 -3.07 -0.89
N LYS A 479 21.05 -3.92 -0.52
CA LYS A 479 21.29 -5.30 -0.09
C LYS A 479 20.31 -6.24 -0.78
N GLU A 480 20.82 -7.44 -1.04
CA GLU A 480 20.08 -8.57 -1.57
C GLU A 480 19.78 -9.58 -0.46
N TRP A 481 18.56 -10.11 -0.47
CA TRP A 481 18.15 -11.30 0.25
C TRP A 481 17.63 -12.34 -0.73
N THR A 482 17.90 -13.61 -0.44
CA THR A 482 17.52 -14.73 -1.30
C THR A 482 16.58 -15.68 -0.58
N ALA A 483 15.84 -16.48 -1.36
CA ALA A 483 14.93 -17.51 -0.86
C ALA A 483 13.89 -16.98 0.16
N ILE A 484 13.25 -15.85 -0.17
CA ILE A 484 12.18 -15.29 0.68
C ILE A 484 10.90 -16.12 0.51
N ILE A 485 10.30 -16.48 1.65
CA ILE A 485 9.07 -17.27 1.69
C ILE A 485 7.88 -16.35 1.34
N PRO A 486 6.99 -16.73 0.42
CA PRO A 486 5.79 -15.95 0.12
C PRO A 486 4.81 -15.89 1.31
N ASN A 487 3.83 -14.99 1.26
CA ASN A 487 2.87 -14.71 2.33
C ASN A 487 3.56 -14.37 3.65
N SER A 488 4.61 -13.57 3.54
CA SER A 488 5.41 -13.12 4.67
C SER A 488 5.57 -11.60 4.64
N GLN A 489 5.79 -11.05 5.83
CA GLN A 489 6.18 -9.68 6.05
C GLN A 489 7.68 -9.63 6.34
N LEU A 490 8.42 -8.94 5.48
CA LEU A 490 9.83 -8.65 5.65
C LEU A 490 10.00 -7.23 6.17
N ILE A 491 10.54 -7.10 7.37
CA ILE A 491 10.93 -5.81 7.95
C ILE A 491 12.43 -5.66 7.76
N VAL A 492 12.85 -4.66 7.00
CA VAL A 492 14.27 -4.36 6.71
C VAL A 492 14.74 -3.20 7.58
N MET A 493 15.85 -3.43 8.29
CA MET A 493 16.50 -2.45 9.16
C MET A 493 17.88 -2.12 8.55
N PRO A 494 17.99 -1.05 7.76
CA PRO A 494 19.18 -0.75 6.97
C PRO A 494 20.28 -0.08 7.81
N PHE A 495 20.75 -0.71 8.88
CA PHE A 495 21.78 -0.16 9.78
C PHE A 495 23.05 -1.01 9.87
N PRO A 496 24.25 -0.39 9.96
CA PRO A 496 24.55 1.00 9.63
C PRO A 496 24.27 1.33 8.15
N HIS A 497 23.83 2.56 7.87
CA HIS A 497 23.41 2.96 6.51
C HIS A 497 24.53 2.82 5.47
N ASP A 498 25.77 3.06 5.88
CA ASP A 498 26.95 3.07 5.00
C ASP A 498 27.52 1.67 4.73
N THR A 499 27.03 0.65 5.43
CA THR A 499 27.48 -0.73 5.25
C THR A 499 26.31 -1.63 4.92
N PRO A 500 25.85 -1.66 3.65
CA PRO A 500 24.68 -2.44 3.26
C PRO A 500 24.77 -3.92 3.66
N ARG A 501 25.96 -4.51 3.65
CA ARG A 501 26.17 -5.93 4.02
C ARG A 501 25.70 -6.28 5.43
N SER A 502 25.81 -5.35 6.39
CA SER A 502 25.41 -5.58 7.79
C SER A 502 23.92 -5.34 8.06
N TRP A 503 23.17 -4.84 7.08
CA TRP A 503 21.73 -4.62 7.25
C TRP A 503 21.02 -5.91 7.64
N SER A 504 20.03 -5.81 8.52
CA SER A 504 19.28 -6.97 9.00
C SER A 504 17.87 -6.94 8.45
N ALA A 505 17.26 -8.12 8.33
CA ALA A 505 15.84 -8.23 8.01
C ALA A 505 15.21 -9.28 8.92
N LYS A 506 14.00 -9.00 9.39
CA LYS A 506 13.18 -9.93 10.19
C LYS A 506 12.00 -10.36 9.33
N LEU A 507 11.84 -11.68 9.20
CA LEU A 507 10.75 -12.30 8.45
C LEU A 507 9.67 -12.74 9.43
N TYR A 508 8.46 -12.24 9.25
CA TYR A 508 7.27 -12.66 9.97
C TYR A 508 6.37 -13.41 9.00
N LEU A 509 5.93 -14.59 9.42
CA LEU A 509 4.99 -15.39 8.63
C LEU A 509 3.58 -15.00 9.03
N THR A 510 2.75 -14.64 8.05
CA THR A 510 1.34 -14.39 8.30
C THR A 510 0.66 -15.73 8.58
N PRO A 511 0.16 -15.98 9.81
CA PRO A 511 -0.44 -17.27 10.12
C PRO A 511 -1.74 -17.44 9.33
N SER A 512 -1.82 -18.48 8.49
CA SER A 512 -3.08 -18.82 7.83
C SER A 512 -4.13 -19.26 8.86
N ASN A 513 -5.38 -18.80 8.73
CA ASN A 513 -6.51 -19.23 9.57
C ASN A 513 -6.67 -20.77 9.61
N SER A 514 -6.15 -21.48 8.62
CA SER A 514 -6.20 -22.94 8.51
C SER A 514 -5.09 -23.66 9.29
N VAL A 515 -4.12 -22.97 9.90
CA VAL A 515 -3.02 -23.62 10.66
C VAL A 515 -3.57 -24.43 11.84
N LEU A 516 -4.55 -23.90 12.58
CA LEU A 516 -5.15 -24.64 13.69
C LEU A 516 -5.96 -25.85 13.20
N LEU A 517 -6.73 -25.69 12.13
CA LEU A 517 -7.53 -26.77 11.54
C LEU A 517 -6.64 -27.89 10.98
N THR A 518 -5.56 -27.55 10.30
CA THR A 518 -4.57 -28.52 9.79
C THR A 518 -3.84 -29.22 10.94
N ALA A 519 -3.50 -28.51 12.02
CA ALA A 519 -2.93 -29.13 13.21
C ALA A 519 -3.91 -30.12 13.87
N ILE A 520 -5.18 -29.75 14.01
CA ILE A 520 -6.24 -30.65 14.52
C ILE A 520 -6.40 -31.87 13.60
N ALA A 521 -6.43 -31.67 12.28
CA ALA A 521 -6.52 -32.75 11.31
C ALA A 521 -5.31 -33.69 11.39
N LEU A 522 -4.10 -33.15 11.49
CA LEU A 522 -2.86 -33.92 11.64
C LEU A 522 -2.87 -34.74 12.94
N ILE A 523 -3.27 -34.14 14.05
CA ILE A 523 -3.43 -34.84 15.33
C ILE A 523 -4.46 -35.97 15.18
N GLY A 524 -5.58 -35.71 14.52
CA GLY A 524 -6.61 -36.70 14.24
C GLY A 524 -6.08 -37.90 13.44
N VAL A 525 -5.30 -37.64 12.39
CA VAL A 525 -4.66 -38.70 11.58
C VAL A 525 -3.64 -39.47 12.39
N CYS A 526 -2.80 -38.79 13.19
CA CYS A 526 -1.83 -39.44 14.07
C CYS A 526 -2.51 -40.37 15.09
N VAL A 527 -3.57 -39.91 15.75
CA VAL A 527 -4.34 -40.73 16.70
C VAL A 527 -4.99 -41.92 16.00
N PHE A 528 -5.56 -41.72 14.81
CA PHE A 528 -6.16 -42.80 14.02
C PHE A 528 -5.14 -43.89 13.67
N ILE A 529 -3.94 -43.50 13.23
CA ILE A 529 -2.84 -44.43 12.95
C ILE A 529 -2.41 -45.16 14.23
N LEU A 530 -2.27 -44.46 15.36
CA LEU A 530 -1.91 -45.09 16.64
C LEU A 530 -2.95 -46.12 17.11
N VAL A 531 -4.25 -45.88 16.87
CA VAL A 531 -5.31 -46.84 17.17
C VAL A 531 -5.17 -48.10 16.30
N ILE A 532 -4.92 -47.93 15.00
CA ILE A 532 -4.69 -49.07 14.09
C ILE A 532 -3.47 -49.88 14.54
N ILE A 533 -2.34 -49.21 14.84
CA ILE A 533 -1.13 -49.85 15.34
C ILE A 533 -1.43 -50.59 16.64
N GLY A 534 -2.16 -49.99 17.57
CA GLY A 534 -2.55 -50.62 18.83
C GLY A 534 -3.41 -51.87 18.64
N ILE A 535 -4.38 -51.83 17.72
CA ILE A 535 -5.22 -52.99 17.38
C ILE A 535 -4.37 -54.11 16.77
N LEU A 536 -3.52 -53.79 15.80
CA LEU A 536 -2.64 -54.76 15.15
C LEU A 536 -1.67 -55.39 16.16
N HIS A 537 -1.06 -54.58 17.02
CA HIS A 537 -0.16 -55.06 18.06
C HIS A 537 -0.86 -55.95 19.10
N TRP A 538 -2.12 -55.66 19.42
CA TRP A 538 -2.92 -56.52 20.29
C TRP A 538 -3.27 -57.86 19.61
N GLN A 539 -3.59 -57.84 18.32
CA GLN A 539 -3.83 -59.07 17.55
C GLN A 539 -2.57 -59.93 17.44
N GLU A 540 -1.42 -59.31 17.19
CA GLU A 540 -0.11 -59.95 17.15
C GLU A 540 0.23 -60.58 18.50
N LYS A 541 0.13 -59.82 19.60
CA LYS A 541 0.37 -60.34 20.95
C LYS A 541 -0.53 -61.52 21.29
N LYS A 542 -1.79 -61.50 20.84
CA LYS A 542 -2.73 -62.61 21.05
C LYS A 542 -2.38 -63.84 20.20
N ALA A 543 -1.78 -63.66 19.03
CA ALA A 543 -1.28 -64.77 18.22
C ALA A 543 -0.05 -65.41 18.87
N ASP A 544 0.92 -64.61 19.31
CA ASP A 544 2.11 -65.07 20.03
C ASP A 544 1.74 -65.84 21.31
N ASP A 545 0.79 -65.34 22.09
CA ASP A 545 0.31 -66.02 23.30
C ASP A 545 -0.36 -67.37 22.99
N ARG A 546 -0.96 -67.54 21.81
CA ARG A 546 -1.51 -68.83 21.36
C ARG A 546 -0.41 -69.78 20.93
N GLU A 547 0.60 -69.31 20.20
CA GLU A 547 1.75 -70.13 19.78
C GLU A 547 2.54 -70.64 20.99
N LYS A 548 2.86 -69.76 21.96
CA LYS A 548 3.53 -70.14 23.21
C LYS A 548 2.79 -71.24 23.99
N ARG A 549 1.45 -71.19 24.01
CA ARG A 549 0.63 -72.24 24.65
C ARG A 549 0.71 -73.56 23.88
N GLN A 550 0.75 -73.53 22.55
CA GLN A 550 0.91 -74.75 21.73
C GLN A 550 2.29 -75.38 21.92
N GLU A 551 3.35 -74.57 21.98
CA GLU A 551 4.70 -75.04 22.29
C GLU A 551 4.78 -75.66 23.69
N ALA A 552 4.22 -74.99 24.71
CA ALA A 552 4.18 -75.53 26.08
C ALA A 552 3.44 -76.88 26.17
N HIS A 553 2.38 -77.07 25.38
CA HIS A 553 1.69 -78.36 25.29
C HIS A 553 2.54 -79.42 24.57
N ARG A 554 3.33 -79.08 23.54
CA ARG A 554 4.25 -80.03 22.88
C ARG A 554 5.33 -80.56 23.83
N PHE A 555 5.92 -79.69 24.65
CA PHE A 555 6.93 -80.11 25.64
C PHE A 555 6.39 -81.08 26.69
N HIS A 556 5.10 -81.07 26.97
CA HIS A 556 4.50 -81.98 27.95
C HIS A 556 4.30 -83.41 27.41
N PHE A 557 4.35 -83.62 26.09
CA PHE A 557 4.24 -84.94 25.45
C PHE A 557 5.59 -85.61 25.17
N ASP A 558 6.69 -84.85 25.08
CA ASP A 558 8.05 -85.41 24.92
C ASP A 558 8.67 -85.92 26.24
N ALA A 559 8.01 -85.70 27.38
CA ALA A 559 8.47 -86.10 28.72
C ALA A 559 7.71 -87.29 29.35
N MET A 560 6.78 -87.91 28.62
CA MET A 560 6.21 -89.25 28.90
C MET A 560 6.76 -90.24 27.89
#